data_AF-A0AAV5WXM2-F1
#
_entry.id   AF-A0AAV5WXM2-F1
#
_cell.length_a   1.000
_cell.length_b   1.000
_cell.length_c   1.000
_cell.angle_alpha   90.00
_cell.angle_beta   90.00
_cell.angle_gamma   90.00
#
_symmetry.space_group_name_H-M   'P 1'
#
loop_
_entity.id
_entity.type
_entity.pdbx_description
1 polymer ?
#
loop_
_entity_poly.entity_id
_entity_poly.type
_entity_poly.pdbx_seq_one_letter_code
_entity_poly.pdbx_strand_id
1 'polypeptide(L)'
;LLGHNGAGKSTTFAMITGIVVPSEGTILIGEEDENSECSIGYCPQFDALMEELSGKQNLVILAALHGYANPSKVADIVIECVGMTAHANKKSKNYSAGQRRKISVAAALLAQNSLIILDEPTAGIDPMTRRDIWTVICGLRDSTNTA
;
A
#
# COMPACT_ATOMS: atom_id res chain seq x y z
N LEU A 1 -13.54 3.72 -3.73
CA LEU A 1 -14.46 4.85 -3.98
C LEU A 1 -14.47 5.18 -5.47
N LEU A 2 -15.65 5.29 -6.08
CA LEU A 2 -15.81 5.71 -7.48
C LEU A 2 -16.32 7.16 -7.50
N GLY A 3 -15.77 8.00 -8.38
CA GLY A 3 -16.16 9.40 -8.51
C GLY A 3 -15.17 10.19 -9.37
N HIS A 4 -15.58 11.33 -9.92
CA HIS A 4 -14.72 12.18 -10.74
C HIS A 4 -13.52 12.75 -9.96
N ASN A 5 -12.52 13.26 -10.66
CA ASN A 5 -11.42 14.00 -10.02
C ASN A 5 -12.00 15.24 -9.34
N GLY A 6 -11.60 15.50 -8.09
CA GLY A 6 -12.17 16.57 -7.27
C GLY A 6 -13.47 16.22 -6.54
N ALA A 7 -14.00 14.99 -6.65
CA ALA A 7 -15.16 14.53 -5.87
C ALA A 7 -14.88 14.34 -4.36
N GLY A 8 -13.66 14.63 -3.90
CA GLY A 8 -13.27 14.51 -2.49
C GLY A 8 -12.71 13.15 -2.06
N LYS A 9 -12.48 12.19 -2.98
CA LYS A 9 -11.97 10.84 -2.65
C LYS A 9 -10.70 10.86 -1.79
N SER A 10 -9.67 11.60 -2.24
CA SER A 10 -8.40 11.70 -1.51
C SER A 10 -8.57 12.45 -0.19
N THR A 11 -9.46 13.44 -0.11
CA THR A 11 -9.82 14.11 1.15
C THR A 11 -10.46 13.13 2.13
N THR A 12 -11.34 12.26 1.65
CA THR A 12 -11.93 11.19 2.47
C THR A 12 -10.87 10.21 2.97
N PHE A 13 -9.92 9.79 2.12
CA PHE A 13 -8.82 8.93 2.55
C PHE A 13 -7.89 9.63 3.55
N ALA A 14 -7.62 10.92 3.39
CA ALA A 14 -6.84 11.70 4.35
C ALA A 14 -7.53 11.81 5.71
N MET A 15 -8.87 11.90 5.73
CA MET A 15 -9.63 11.84 6.98
C MET A 15 -9.60 10.47 7.63
N ILE A 16 -9.78 9.39 6.86
CA ILE A 16 -9.74 8.01 7.36
C ILE A 16 -8.35 7.67 7.95
N THR A 17 -7.28 8.15 7.31
CA THR A 17 -5.89 7.92 7.77
C THR A 17 -5.44 8.90 8.86
N GLY A 18 -6.31 9.80 9.33
CA GLY A 18 -6.01 10.77 10.39
C GLY A 18 -5.09 11.93 9.97
N ILE A 19 -4.77 12.06 8.67
CA ILE A 19 -3.97 13.19 8.14
C ILE A 19 -4.78 14.50 8.19
N VAL A 20 -6.10 14.42 8.02
CA VAL A 20 -7.03 15.56 8.07
C VAL A 20 -8.10 15.29 9.12
N VAL A 21 -8.39 16.26 9.98
CA VAL A 21 -9.47 16.14 10.97
C VAL A 21 -10.81 16.47 10.30
N PRO A 22 -11.85 15.60 10.42
CA PRO A 22 -13.20 15.92 9.96
C PRO A 22 -13.74 17.15 10.67
N SER A 23 -14.42 18.04 9.94
CA SER A 23 -15.06 19.21 10.55
C SER A 23 -16.18 18.81 11.52
N GLU A 24 -16.96 17.79 11.17
CA GLU A 24 -18.06 17.23 11.96
C GLU A 24 -18.19 15.71 11.67
N GLY A 25 -18.85 14.98 12.57
CA GLY A 25 -19.10 13.54 12.44
C GLY A 25 -18.02 12.64 13.06
N THR A 26 -18.12 11.33 12.84
CA THR A 26 -17.21 10.32 13.39
C THR A 26 -16.90 9.26 12.35
N ILE A 27 -15.64 8.80 12.32
CA ILE A 27 -15.18 7.69 11.47
C ILE A 27 -14.98 6.48 12.39
N LEU A 28 -15.67 5.39 12.09
CA LEU A 28 -15.55 4.11 12.79
C LEU A 28 -14.82 3.11 11.89
N ILE A 29 -13.80 2.45 12.41
CA ILE A 29 -12.97 1.47 11.69
C ILE A 29 -12.82 0.24 12.60
N GLY A 30 -13.37 -0.90 12.20
CA GLY A 30 -13.42 -2.11 13.05
C GLY A 30 -14.61 -2.12 14.01
N GLU A 31 -14.61 -3.09 14.94
CA GLU A 31 -15.59 -3.20 16.03
C GLU A 31 -15.15 -2.39 17.26
N GLU A 32 -16.09 -1.97 18.11
CA GLU A 32 -15.91 -1.12 19.31
C GLU A 32 -15.08 -1.75 20.46
N ASP A 33 -14.30 -2.80 20.20
CA ASP A 33 -13.47 -3.40 21.26
C ASP A 33 -12.18 -2.57 21.45
N GLU A 34 -12.01 -2.01 22.65
CA GLU A 34 -10.90 -1.12 23.03
C GLU A 34 -9.49 -1.75 22.85
N ASN A 35 -9.42 -3.06 22.63
CA ASN A 35 -8.17 -3.81 22.39
C ASN A 35 -7.90 -4.15 20.91
N SER A 36 -8.78 -3.77 19.99
CA SER A 36 -8.54 -3.96 18.56
C SER A 36 -7.65 -2.82 18.04
N GLU A 37 -6.35 -3.05 17.92
CA GLU A 37 -5.47 -2.14 17.18
C GLU A 37 -5.89 -2.15 15.71
N CYS A 38 -6.77 -1.23 15.34
CA CYS A 38 -7.19 -1.04 13.95
C CYS A 38 -6.11 -0.23 13.22
N SER A 39 -5.17 -0.95 12.61
CA SER A 39 -4.13 -0.39 11.78
C SER A 39 -4.65 -0.20 10.35
N ILE A 40 -4.31 0.92 9.68
CA ILE A 40 -4.75 1.25 8.30
C ILE A 40 -3.54 1.27 7.36
N GLY A 41 -3.56 0.46 6.31
CA GLY A 41 -2.52 0.44 5.30
C GLY A 41 -2.83 1.45 4.22
N TYR A 42 -2.01 2.47 4.03
CA TYR A 42 -2.28 3.52 3.04
C TYR A 42 -1.21 3.59 1.96
N CYS A 43 -1.61 3.39 0.71
CA CYS A 43 -0.80 3.68 -0.46
C CYS A 43 -1.27 5.01 -1.09
N PRO A 44 -0.52 6.12 -0.92
CA PRO A 44 -0.87 7.39 -1.54
C PRO A 44 -0.82 7.34 -3.07
N GLN A 45 -1.43 8.36 -3.68
CA GLN A 45 -1.42 8.58 -5.13
C GLN A 45 0.00 8.85 -5.66
N PHE A 46 0.87 9.46 -4.84
CA PHE A 46 2.28 9.71 -5.17
C PHE A 46 3.19 8.59 -4.66
N ASP A 47 4.27 8.31 -5.40
CA ASP A 47 5.27 7.30 -5.01
C ASP A 47 6.05 7.81 -3.78
N ALA A 48 5.71 7.34 -2.58
CA ALA A 48 6.39 7.70 -1.33
C ALA A 48 7.74 6.96 -1.14
N LEU A 49 8.43 6.62 -2.23
CA LEU A 49 9.68 5.86 -2.21
C LEU A 49 10.87 6.78 -2.04
N MET A 50 11.80 6.41 -1.15
CA MET A 50 13.11 7.03 -1.07
C MET A 50 13.91 6.69 -2.32
N GLU A 51 14.12 7.69 -3.16
CA GLU A 51 14.69 7.55 -4.50
C GLU A 51 16.11 6.96 -4.55
N GLU A 52 16.92 7.26 -3.53
CA GLU A 52 18.30 6.79 -3.42
C GLU A 52 18.43 5.37 -2.87
N LEU A 53 17.35 4.84 -2.28
CA LEU A 53 17.27 3.47 -1.80
C LEU A 53 16.70 2.55 -2.88
N SER A 54 17.04 1.28 -2.81
CA SER A 54 16.39 0.24 -3.62
C SER A 54 14.96 -0.03 -3.15
N GLY A 55 14.15 -0.67 -3.99
CA GLY A 55 12.80 -1.11 -3.60
C GLY A 55 12.83 -2.00 -2.35
N LYS A 56 13.80 -2.93 -2.27
CA LYS A 56 13.99 -3.77 -1.08
C LYS A 56 14.31 -2.96 0.16
N GLN A 57 15.24 -2.01 0.08
CA GLN A 57 15.59 -1.18 1.24
C GLN A 57 14.41 -0.34 1.73
N ASN A 58 13.63 0.24 0.81
CA ASN A 58 12.39 0.95 1.16
C ASN A 58 11.43 0.04 1.95
N LEU A 59 11.19 -1.17 1.44
CA LEU A 59 10.27 -2.12 2.07
C LEU A 59 10.79 -2.67 3.40
N VAL A 60 12.11 -2.86 3.54
CA VAL A 60 12.72 -3.24 4.83
C VAL A 60 12.49 -2.17 5.90
N ILE A 61 12.67 -0.90 5.54
CA ILE A 61 12.44 0.22 6.47
C ILE A 61 10.95 0.25 6.87
N LEU A 62 10.05 0.15 5.90
CA LEU A 62 8.61 0.14 6.16
C LEU A 62 8.21 -1.07 7.03
N ALA A 63 8.71 -2.27 6.74
CA ALA A 63 8.43 -3.47 7.54
C ALA A 63 8.97 -3.33 8.98
N ALA A 64 10.12 -2.68 9.17
CA ALA A 64 10.63 -2.40 10.50
C ALA A 64 9.74 -1.40 11.27
N LEU A 65 9.25 -0.36 10.59
CA LEU A 65 8.30 0.61 11.17
C LEU A 65 6.96 -0.03 11.53
N HIS A 66 6.53 -1.03 10.78
CA HIS A 66 5.34 -1.86 11.09
C HIS A 66 5.60 -2.93 12.18
N GLY A 67 6.79 -2.96 12.79
CA GLY A 67 7.07 -3.84 13.94
C GLY A 67 7.34 -5.30 13.61
N TYR A 68 7.61 -5.66 12.34
CA TYR A 68 7.94 -7.04 12.01
C TYR A 68 9.26 -7.48 12.65
N ALA A 69 9.28 -8.67 13.27
CA ALA A 69 10.48 -9.24 13.88
C ALA A 69 11.60 -9.55 12.87
N ASN A 70 11.26 -9.82 11.61
CA ASN A 70 12.23 -10.04 10.53
C ASN A 70 11.86 -9.21 9.28
N PRO A 71 12.16 -7.89 9.28
CA PRO A 71 11.77 -6.99 8.20
C PRO A 71 12.34 -7.38 6.84
N SER A 72 13.56 -7.93 6.80
CA SER A 72 14.18 -8.38 5.55
C SER A 72 13.42 -9.53 4.91
N LYS A 73 13.03 -10.53 5.70
CA LYS A 73 12.27 -11.67 5.18
C LYS A 73 10.91 -11.24 4.66
N VAL A 74 10.23 -10.34 5.38
CA VAL A 74 8.91 -9.83 4.97
C VAL A 74 9.03 -9.01 3.68
N ALA A 75 10.05 -8.14 3.58
CA ALA A 75 10.33 -7.39 2.36
C ALA A 75 10.56 -8.29 1.14
N ASP A 76 11.28 -9.41 1.32
CA ASP A 76 11.50 -10.39 0.24
C ASP A 76 10.19 -11.04 -0.22
N ILE A 77 9.31 -11.42 0.71
CA ILE A 77 7.99 -12.00 0.41
C ILE A 77 7.15 -11.02 -0.41
N VAL A 78 6.99 -9.76 0.06
CA VAL A 78 6.14 -8.80 -0.66
C VAL A 78 6.71 -8.39 -2.02
N ILE A 79 8.04 -8.37 -2.18
CA ILE A 79 8.70 -8.15 -3.47
C ILE A 79 8.38 -9.28 -4.45
N GLU A 80 8.38 -10.52 -3.98
CA GLU A 80 8.03 -11.68 -4.77
C GLU A 80 6.55 -11.62 -5.19
N CYS A 81 5.64 -11.29 -4.25
CA CYS A 81 4.22 -11.15 -4.52
C CYS A 81 3.92 -10.16 -5.65
N VAL A 82 4.65 -9.05 -5.74
CA VAL A 82 4.45 -8.05 -6.80
C VAL A 82 5.33 -8.30 -8.05
N GLY A 83 6.07 -9.41 -8.10
CA GLY A 83 6.91 -9.79 -9.23
C GLY A 83 8.09 -8.83 -9.46
N MET A 84 8.69 -8.30 -8.39
CA MET A 84 9.80 -7.33 -8.44
C MET A 84 11.17 -7.93 -8.07
N THR A 85 11.27 -9.24 -7.87
CA THR A 85 12.49 -9.93 -7.41
C THR A 85 13.73 -9.59 -8.26
N ALA A 86 13.61 -9.61 -9.59
CA ALA A 86 14.71 -9.29 -10.52
C ALA A 86 15.20 -7.83 -10.43
N HIS A 87 14.39 -6.94 -9.82
CA HIS A 87 14.66 -5.52 -9.70
C HIS A 87 14.78 -5.04 -8.25
N ALA A 88 14.79 -5.98 -7.28
CA ALA A 88 14.74 -5.69 -5.85
C ALA A 88 15.85 -4.73 -5.37
N ASN A 89 17.06 -4.89 -5.92
CA ASN A 89 18.26 -4.13 -5.54
C ASN A 89 18.50 -2.88 -6.41
N LYS A 90 17.66 -2.62 -7.41
CA LYS A 90 17.77 -1.43 -8.26
C LYS A 90 17.23 -0.22 -7.49
N LYS A 91 17.93 0.92 -7.56
CA LYS A 91 17.50 2.18 -6.93
C LYS A 91 16.14 2.63 -7.44
N SER A 92 15.29 3.13 -6.55
CA SER A 92 13.91 3.53 -6.84
C SER A 92 13.82 4.61 -7.91
N LYS A 93 14.77 5.55 -7.97
CA LYS A 93 14.84 6.57 -9.04
C LYS A 93 14.98 6.00 -10.45
N ASN A 94 15.50 4.78 -10.59
CA ASN A 94 15.70 4.14 -11.88
C ASN A 94 14.52 3.25 -12.29
N TYR A 95 13.49 3.11 -11.46
CA TYR A 95 12.30 2.33 -11.79
C TYR A 95 11.45 3.02 -12.86
N SER A 96 10.79 2.22 -13.70
CA SER A 96 9.69 2.72 -14.51
C SER A 96 8.51 3.11 -13.61
N ALA A 97 7.56 3.89 -14.13
CA ALA A 97 6.35 4.23 -13.38
C ALA A 97 5.59 2.97 -12.87
N GLY A 98 5.48 1.94 -13.71
CA GLY A 98 4.88 0.66 -13.33
C GLY A 98 5.66 -0.06 -12.23
N GLN A 99 7.00 -0.04 -12.28
CA GLN A 99 7.85 -0.63 -11.25
C GLN A 99 7.72 0.10 -9.91
N ARG A 100 7.72 1.44 -9.90
CA ARG A 100 7.48 2.22 -8.67
C ARG A 100 6.13 1.86 -8.08
N ARG A 101 5.09 1.75 -8.92
CA ARG A 101 3.77 1.37 -8.44
C ARG A 101 3.73 -0.04 -7.85
N LYS A 102 4.39 -1.03 -8.46
CA LYS A 102 4.49 -2.38 -7.89
C LYS A 102 5.10 -2.34 -6.48
N ILE A 103 6.13 -1.51 -6.26
CA ILE A 103 6.71 -1.33 -4.92
C ILE A 103 5.75 -0.58 -3.99
N SER A 104 5.04 0.45 -4.46
CA SER A 104 4.02 1.15 -3.67
C SER A 104 2.87 0.21 -3.24
N VAL A 105 2.47 -0.73 -4.11
CA VAL A 105 1.53 -1.81 -3.76
C VAL A 105 2.15 -2.72 -2.70
N ALA A 106 3.39 -3.17 -2.88
CA ALA A 106 4.10 -4.00 -1.89
C ALA A 106 4.20 -3.32 -0.51
N ALA A 107 4.39 -2.00 -0.47
CA ALA A 107 4.39 -1.21 0.76
C ALA A 107 3.03 -1.26 1.46
N ALA A 108 1.92 -1.19 0.71
CA ALA A 108 0.58 -1.35 1.26
C ALA A 108 0.36 -2.75 1.88
N LEU A 109 1.04 -3.78 1.35
CA LEU A 109 0.94 -5.17 1.84
C LEU A 109 1.67 -5.39 3.16
N LEU A 110 2.63 -4.53 3.50
CA LEU A 110 3.35 -4.58 4.78
C LEU A 110 2.48 -4.10 5.93
N ALA A 111 1.40 -3.38 5.63
CA ALA A 111 0.47 -2.96 6.66
C ALA A 111 -0.30 -4.22 7.14
N GLN A 112 0.00 -4.71 8.36
CA GLN A 112 -0.71 -5.79 9.07
C GLN A 112 -2.13 -5.37 9.46
N ASN A 113 -2.92 -4.94 8.49
CA ASN A 113 -3.97 -3.98 8.72
C ASN A 113 -5.30 -4.55 8.27
N SER A 114 -6.34 -4.39 9.10
CA SER A 114 -7.72 -4.79 8.80
C SER A 114 -8.30 -4.03 7.60
N LEU A 115 -7.72 -2.87 7.27
CA LEU A 115 -8.11 -2.02 6.16
C LEU A 115 -6.90 -1.58 5.32
N ILE A 116 -6.94 -1.88 4.03
CA ILE A 116 -5.98 -1.36 3.04
C ILE A 116 -6.68 -0.35 2.13
N ILE A 117 -6.10 0.85 2.02
CA ILE A 117 -6.55 1.95 1.18
C ILE A 117 -5.51 2.15 0.06
N LEU A 118 -5.97 2.01 -1.18
CA LEU A 118 -5.17 2.26 -2.38
C LEU A 118 -5.78 3.45 -3.13
N ASP A 119 -5.10 4.61 -3.12
CA ASP A 119 -5.56 5.78 -3.89
C ASP A 119 -5.02 5.72 -5.32
N GLU A 120 -5.90 5.45 -6.28
CA GLU A 120 -5.61 5.28 -7.72
C GLU A 120 -4.45 4.30 -8.03
N PRO A 121 -4.51 3.01 -7.61
CA PRO A 121 -3.43 2.03 -7.73
C PRO A 121 -2.91 1.82 -9.15
N THR A 122 -3.68 2.13 -10.18
CA THR A 122 -3.36 1.78 -11.58
C THR A 122 -3.31 2.97 -12.53
N ALA A 123 -3.41 4.20 -12.04
CA ALA A 123 -3.39 5.41 -12.88
C ALA A 123 -2.03 5.58 -13.56
N GLY A 124 -2.04 5.89 -14.86
CA GLY A 124 -0.81 6.13 -15.64
C GLY A 124 0.05 4.89 -15.94
N ILE A 125 -0.48 3.68 -15.70
CA ILE A 125 0.24 2.41 -15.90
C ILE A 125 -0.25 1.69 -17.15
N ASP A 126 0.70 1.04 -17.83
CA ASP A 126 0.44 0.22 -19.02
C ASP A 126 -0.53 -0.95 -18.73
N PRO A 127 -1.25 -1.46 -19.75
CA PRO A 127 -2.26 -2.49 -19.54
C PRO A 127 -1.75 -3.79 -18.92
N MET A 128 -0.50 -4.18 -19.17
CA MET A 128 0.06 -5.42 -18.63
C MET A 128 0.34 -5.28 -17.15
N THR A 129 1.09 -4.25 -16.75
CA THR A 129 1.39 -3.98 -15.34
C THR A 129 0.12 -3.73 -14.52
N ARG A 130 -0.91 -3.13 -15.13
CA ARG A 130 -2.23 -2.97 -14.48
C ARG A 130 -2.85 -4.32 -14.12
N ARG A 131 -2.79 -5.32 -15.01
CA ARG A 131 -3.31 -6.66 -14.74
C ARG A 131 -2.51 -7.35 -13.64
N ASP A 132 -1.18 -7.23 -13.65
CA ASP A 132 -0.32 -7.79 -12.60
C ASP A 132 -0.73 -7.27 -11.22
N ILE A 133 -0.87 -5.93 -11.09
CA ILE A 133 -1.29 -5.29 -9.84
C ILE A 133 -2.68 -5.77 -9.43
N TRP A 134 -3.61 -5.90 -10.39
CA TRP A 134 -4.96 -6.39 -10.12
C TRP A 134 -4.97 -7.84 -9.61
N THR A 135 -4.15 -8.72 -10.18
CA THR A 135 -4.00 -10.10 -9.72
C THR A 135 -3.54 -10.16 -8.26
N VAL A 136 -2.57 -9.33 -7.88
CA VAL A 136 -2.11 -9.23 -6.49
C VAL A 136 -3.24 -8.75 -5.57
N ILE A 137 -3.94 -7.68 -5.94
CA ILE A 137 -5.06 -7.13 -5.16
C ILE A 137 -6.18 -8.15 -4.98
N CYS A 138 -6.55 -8.87 -6.04
CA CYS A 138 -7.57 -9.92 -5.96
C CYS A 138 -7.12 -11.08 -5.07
N GLY A 139 -5.87 -11.54 -5.22
CA GLY A 139 -5.33 -12.61 -4.38
C GLY A 139 -5.35 -12.27 -2.89
N LEU A 140 -5.08 -11.01 -2.53
CA LEU A 140 -5.14 -10.53 -1.14
C LEU A 140 -6.57 -10.49 -0.60
N ARG A 141 -7.51 -9.97 -1.39
CA ARG A 141 -8.93 -9.94 -0.98
C ARG A 141 -9.44 -11.34 -0.68
N ASP A 142 -9.08 -12.31 -1.51
CA ASP A 142 -9.58 -13.67 -1.39
C ASP A 142 -8.92 -14.39 -0.19
N SER A 143 -7.67 -14.09 0.16
CA SER A 143 -7.02 -14.65 1.36
C SER A 143 -7.56 -14.05 2.67
N THR A 144 -7.93 -12.76 2.69
CA THR A 144 -8.54 -12.11 3.87
C THR A 144 -9.98 -12.54 4.14
N ASN A 145 -10.70 -13.06 3.14
CA ASN A 145 -12.09 -13.52 3.27
C ASN A 145 -12.23 -14.96 3.79
N THR A 146 -11.14 -15.58 4.24
CA THR A 146 -11.12 -16.97 4.73
C THR A 146 -11.11 -17.05 6.27
N ALA A 147 -11.60 -16.02 6.96
CA ALA A 147 -11.78 -15.99 8.42
C ALA A 147 -13.26 -16.10 8.78
#